data_AF-A0A2V8QDU9-F1
#
_entry.id   AF-A0A2V8QDU9-F1
#
_cell.length_a   1.000
_cell.length_b   1.000
_cell.length_c   1.000
_cell.angle_alpha   90.00
_cell.angle_beta   90.00
_cell.angle_gamma   90.00
#
_symmetry.space_group_name_H-M   'P 1'
#
loop_
_entity.id
_entity.type
_entity.pdbx_description
1 polymer ?
#
loop_
_entity_poly.entity_id
_entity_poly.type
_entity_poly.pdbx_seq_one_letter_code
_entity_poly.pdbx_strand_id
1 'polypeptide(L)'
;MPSAFGITWVQLKTEIWRIANVVYSSNNVKTGGSPMSQNSDVQMPIGSAPSLTTCSNCHSPMPGELRFCRNCGFRLGEGVSEYTETVRFDSARAGMAASGMQMPVPTKRKRRMSGMAWIFVALLVFFIGAAAFTAIITPIRHNIRTVRMTAPAKPKSFVGVDGFDTADDESGVTFNSVEAPDTPADKAGLVGGDIITSWDGTQVRDEDQMAELLTNTPIGKTVDVEYLRDGEKKTTKLTTIAQDEFRRLENSFQKRAEGLGQFGYDRVEQVEIPGTKIHGVRFDRILPNRPADLAGIKQGDIVIKFGDTPIRTPEELSMRVKRALPYSTVTVEVMRGNTGETVAEGAEEGADKGVVQGKPLEKISIPVKIGKQ
;
A
#
# COMPACT_ATOMS: atom_id res chain seq x y z
N MET A 1 43.57 -57.73 -17.85
CA MET A 1 42.21 -58.17 -18.18
C MET A 1 41.24 -57.53 -17.19
N PRO A 2 40.39 -56.58 -17.60
CA PRO A 2 39.31 -56.07 -16.77
C PRO A 2 37.94 -56.57 -17.26
N SER A 3 37.07 -56.96 -16.33
CA SER A 3 35.64 -57.26 -16.53
C SER A 3 34.85 -56.32 -15.61
N ALA A 4 34.26 -55.24 -16.12
CA ALA A 4 32.92 -55.16 -16.72
C ALA A 4 31.79 -55.39 -15.69
N PHE A 5 31.33 -54.30 -15.06
CA PHE A 5 29.98 -54.17 -14.52
C PHE A 5 29.42 -52.81 -14.93
N GLY A 6 28.61 -52.81 -15.98
CA GLY A 6 27.76 -51.69 -16.37
C GLY A 6 26.36 -51.90 -15.81
N ILE A 7 25.85 -50.94 -15.05
CA ILE A 7 24.46 -50.89 -14.60
C ILE A 7 23.74 -49.87 -15.48
N THR A 8 22.78 -50.37 -16.26
CA THR A 8 21.99 -49.62 -17.24
C THR A 8 20.81 -48.88 -16.60
N TRP A 9 20.63 -47.64 -17.05
CA TRP A 9 19.70 -46.58 -16.66
C TRP A 9 18.19 -46.83 -16.95
N VAL A 10 17.66 -48.04 -16.73
CA VAL A 10 16.27 -48.39 -17.14
C VAL A 10 15.39 -49.02 -16.03
N GLN A 11 15.83 -49.07 -14.76
CA GLN A 11 15.07 -49.77 -13.69
C GLN A 11 14.72 -48.98 -12.41
N LEU A 12 14.50 -47.66 -12.48
CA LEU A 12 14.01 -46.91 -11.32
C LEU A 12 12.87 -45.93 -11.68
N LYS A 13 11.77 -46.44 -12.26
CA LYS A 13 10.58 -45.66 -12.62
C LYS A 13 9.24 -46.25 -12.14
N THR A 14 9.25 -47.08 -11.10
CA THR A 14 8.04 -47.80 -10.61
C THR A 14 7.84 -47.78 -9.09
N GLU A 15 8.22 -46.71 -8.38
CA GLU A 15 7.89 -46.50 -6.95
C GLU A 15 7.30 -45.10 -6.67
N ILE A 16 6.32 -44.64 -7.47
CA ILE A 16 5.59 -43.37 -7.22
C ILE A 16 4.06 -43.56 -7.17
N TRP A 17 3.55 -44.73 -6.73
CA TRP A 17 2.09 -44.93 -6.71
C TRP A 17 1.53 -45.73 -5.52
N ARG A 18 2.08 -45.59 -4.30
CA ARG A 18 1.58 -46.36 -3.14
C ARG A 18 1.63 -45.71 -1.74
N ILE A 19 1.67 -44.38 -1.61
CA ILE A 19 1.48 -43.69 -0.30
C ILE A 19 0.50 -42.52 -0.41
N ALA A 20 -0.65 -42.76 -1.02
CA ALA A 20 -1.78 -41.82 -1.07
C ALA A 20 -3.09 -42.60 -0.90
N ASN A 21 -3.36 -43.14 0.29
CA ASN A 21 -4.69 -43.54 0.77
C ASN A 21 -4.63 -44.28 2.11
N VAL A 22 -4.23 -43.61 3.20
CA VAL A 22 -4.65 -43.99 4.56
C VAL A 22 -4.70 -42.69 5.38
N VAL A 23 -5.72 -42.54 6.22
CA VAL A 23 -6.07 -41.37 7.05
C VAL A 23 -6.94 -40.31 6.35
N TYR A 24 -8.05 -40.78 5.78
CA TYR A 24 -9.28 -40.00 5.65
C TYR A 24 -10.42 -40.78 6.31
N SER A 25 -10.51 -40.72 7.65
CA SER A 25 -11.71 -41.11 8.40
C SER A 25 -11.56 -40.73 9.87
N SER A 26 -12.69 -40.32 10.47
CA SER A 26 -12.92 -40.02 11.89
C SER A 26 -12.42 -38.68 12.43
N ASN A 27 -13.33 -37.70 12.49
CA ASN A 27 -13.89 -37.28 13.79
C ASN A 27 -15.06 -36.31 13.59
N ASN A 28 -16.25 -36.88 13.70
CA ASN A 28 -17.53 -36.19 13.81
C ASN A 28 -17.99 -36.44 15.25
N VAL A 29 -17.87 -35.44 16.14
CA VAL A 29 -18.37 -35.56 17.52
C VAL A 29 -19.33 -34.41 17.82
N LYS A 30 -20.50 -34.84 18.28
CA LYS A 30 -21.71 -34.09 18.56
C LYS A 30 -21.58 -33.15 19.75
N THR A 31 -22.36 -32.09 19.61
CA THR A 31 -22.91 -31.17 20.61
C THR A 31 -23.44 -31.84 21.89
N GLY A 32 -23.14 -31.24 23.05
CA GLY A 32 -23.83 -31.44 24.32
C GLY A 32 -23.49 -30.27 25.26
N GLY A 33 -24.50 -29.51 25.68
CA GLY A 33 -24.34 -28.30 26.49
C GLY A 33 -24.73 -28.44 27.96
N SER A 34 -24.62 -27.29 28.64
CA SER A 34 -25.23 -26.86 29.93
C SER A 34 -24.33 -26.94 31.19
N PRO A 35 -24.62 -26.18 32.27
CA PRO A 35 -24.06 -24.82 32.46
C PRO A 35 -23.52 -24.57 33.89
N MET A 36 -22.73 -23.51 34.08
CA MET A 36 -22.38 -22.87 35.38
C MET A 36 -21.61 -21.59 35.04
N SER A 37 -21.64 -20.46 35.73
CA SER A 37 -22.36 -19.94 36.89
C SER A 37 -22.02 -18.44 36.91
N GLN A 38 -22.96 -17.63 37.38
CA GLN A 38 -22.88 -16.17 37.53
C GLN A 38 -21.72 -15.74 38.43
N ASN A 39 -21.02 -14.64 38.12
CA ASN A 39 -21.22 -13.37 38.86
C ASN A 39 -20.35 -12.20 38.38
N SER A 40 -20.85 -11.02 38.76
CA SER A 40 -20.22 -9.72 38.99
C SER A 40 -20.28 -8.70 37.87
N ASP A 41 -21.35 -7.93 37.99
CA ASP A 41 -21.71 -6.67 37.37
C ASP A 41 -20.59 -5.63 37.39
N VAL A 42 -20.32 -5.05 36.22
CA VAL A 42 -19.81 -3.68 36.08
C VAL A 42 -20.77 -2.95 35.14
N GLN A 43 -21.66 -2.16 35.74
CA GLN A 43 -22.64 -1.33 35.05
C GLN A 43 -21.92 -0.21 34.29
N MET A 44 -22.06 -0.17 32.97
CA MET A 44 -21.82 1.03 32.14
C MET A 44 -23.16 1.56 31.62
N PRO A 45 -23.29 2.88 31.42
CA PRO A 45 -24.59 3.50 31.14
C PRO A 45 -25.16 3.04 29.80
N ILE A 46 -26.47 2.76 29.82
CA ILE A 46 -27.26 2.29 28.68
C ILE A 46 -27.35 3.42 27.65
N GLY A 47 -26.48 3.38 26.64
CA GLY A 47 -26.77 3.96 25.34
C GLY A 47 -27.68 3.00 24.57
N SER A 48 -28.81 3.51 24.08
CA SER A 48 -29.75 2.78 23.21
C SER A 48 -29.01 2.00 22.11
N ALA A 49 -29.26 0.69 22.01
CA ALA A 49 -28.73 -0.13 20.94
C ALA A 49 -29.17 0.43 19.57
N PRO A 50 -28.28 0.58 18.58
CA PRO A 50 -28.66 1.05 17.25
C PRO A 50 -29.60 0.02 16.62
N SER A 51 -30.73 0.46 16.08
CA SER A 51 -31.63 -0.39 15.31
C SER A 51 -30.86 -0.98 14.13
N LEU A 52 -30.73 -2.31 14.11
CA LEU A 52 -30.16 -3.02 12.97
C LEU A 52 -31.20 -3.13 11.86
N THR A 53 -30.82 -2.69 10.67
CA THR A 53 -31.61 -2.79 9.44
C THR A 53 -30.80 -3.61 8.42
N THR A 54 -31.48 -4.27 7.48
CA THR A 54 -30.83 -4.98 6.38
C THR A 54 -30.86 -4.14 5.10
N CYS A 55 -29.76 -4.12 4.34
CA CYS A 55 -29.72 -3.43 3.05
C CYS A 55 -30.69 -4.06 2.03
N SER A 56 -31.54 -3.25 1.39
CA SER A 56 -32.52 -3.73 0.39
C SER A 56 -31.89 -4.27 -0.91
N ASN A 57 -30.60 -4.03 -1.14
CA ASN A 57 -29.90 -4.51 -2.34
C ASN A 57 -29.08 -5.78 -2.06
N CYS A 58 -28.21 -5.76 -1.05
CA CYS A 58 -27.29 -6.87 -0.75
C CYS A 58 -27.62 -7.66 0.52
N HIS A 59 -28.71 -7.33 1.22
CA HIS A 59 -29.19 -8.00 2.44
C HIS A 59 -28.19 -8.06 3.59
N SER A 60 -27.10 -7.28 3.53
CA SER A 60 -26.12 -7.20 4.62
C SER A 60 -26.71 -6.43 5.82
N PRO A 61 -26.46 -6.89 7.06
CA PRO A 61 -26.88 -6.18 8.26
C PRO A 61 -26.08 -4.88 8.43
N MET A 62 -26.76 -3.82 8.83
CA MET A 62 -26.16 -2.49 8.97
C MET A 62 -26.90 -1.64 10.02
N PRO A 63 -26.25 -0.63 10.62
CA PRO A 63 -26.92 0.37 11.43
C PRO A 63 -27.95 1.15 10.58
N GLY A 64 -29.15 1.38 11.13
CA GLY A 64 -30.24 2.07 10.43
C GLY A 64 -29.96 3.52 10.03
N GLU A 65 -28.93 4.16 10.60
CA GLU A 65 -28.59 5.58 10.37
C GLU A 65 -27.70 5.83 9.13
N LEU A 66 -27.25 4.79 8.44
CA LEU A 66 -26.37 4.95 7.29
C LEU A 66 -27.13 5.39 6.03
N ARG A 67 -26.69 6.48 5.40
CA ARG A 67 -27.24 6.98 4.12
C ARG A 67 -26.84 6.15 2.89
N PHE A 68 -25.86 5.27 3.04
CA PHE A 68 -25.41 4.35 2.00
C PHE A 68 -24.93 3.03 2.60
N CYS A 69 -25.15 1.93 1.90
CA CYS A 69 -24.63 0.63 2.28
C CYS A 69 -23.11 0.60 2.09
N ARG A 70 -22.34 0.32 3.16
CA ARG A 70 -20.87 0.20 3.10
C ARG A 70 -20.39 -0.99 2.28
N ASN A 71 -21.20 -2.05 2.17
CA ASN A 71 -20.82 -3.27 1.46
C ASN A 71 -21.02 -3.16 -0.06
N CYS A 72 -22.10 -2.53 -0.53
CA CYS A 72 -22.43 -2.48 -1.97
C CYS A 72 -22.54 -1.06 -2.56
N GLY A 73 -22.42 0.00 -1.75
CA GLY A 73 -22.53 1.39 -2.22
C GLY A 73 -23.96 1.87 -2.52
N PHE A 74 -24.98 1.04 -2.30
CA PHE A 74 -26.38 1.40 -2.56
C PHE A 74 -26.85 2.55 -1.65
N ARG A 75 -27.39 3.63 -2.23
CA ARG A 75 -27.97 4.75 -1.49
C ARG A 75 -29.33 4.35 -0.91
N LEU A 76 -29.47 4.49 0.40
CA LEU A 76 -30.72 4.21 1.10
C LEU A 76 -31.47 5.53 1.14
N GLY A 77 -32.60 5.59 0.43
CA GLY A 77 -33.35 6.82 0.17
C GLY A 77 -33.81 7.51 1.46
N GLU A 78 -33.92 8.84 1.37
CA GLU A 78 -34.29 9.76 2.43
C GLU A 78 -35.71 9.46 2.96
N GLY A 79 -35.80 9.13 4.26
CA GLY A 79 -37.05 9.25 4.99
C GLY A 79 -37.42 10.72 5.11
N VAL A 80 -38.49 11.13 4.46
CA VAL A 80 -39.09 12.46 4.60
C VAL A 80 -39.80 12.52 5.95
N SER A 81 -39.04 12.71 7.04
CA SER A 81 -39.64 12.97 8.36
C SER A 81 -38.68 13.70 9.31
N GLU A 82 -38.09 14.82 8.89
CA GLU A 82 -37.60 15.81 9.86
C GLU A 82 -37.31 17.19 9.27
N TYR A 83 -38.22 17.74 8.45
CA TYR A 83 -38.27 19.19 8.21
C TYR A 83 -39.71 19.61 7.93
N THR A 84 -40.55 19.53 8.95
CA THR A 84 -41.81 20.29 9.01
C THR A 84 -41.78 21.16 10.26
N GLU A 85 -41.09 22.30 10.17
CA GLU A 85 -41.54 23.53 10.83
C GLU A 85 -40.78 24.74 10.24
N THR A 86 -41.15 25.09 9.02
CA THR A 86 -41.23 26.52 8.67
C THR A 86 -42.62 26.74 8.13
N VAL A 87 -43.44 27.38 8.97
CA VAL A 87 -44.82 27.75 8.73
C VAL A 87 -44.93 28.46 7.37
N ARG A 88 -45.58 27.81 6.39
CA ARG A 88 -46.23 28.51 5.28
C ARG A 88 -47.63 28.87 5.74
N PHE A 89 -47.98 30.14 5.65
CA PHE A 89 -49.36 30.60 5.82
C PHE A 89 -50.24 29.93 4.78
N ASP A 90 -51.21 29.13 5.23
CA ASP A 90 -52.27 28.61 4.38
C ASP A 90 -53.19 29.73 3.94
N SER A 91 -53.13 30.05 2.66
CA SER A 91 -54.23 30.66 1.94
C SER A 91 -55.15 29.56 1.39
N ALA A 92 -56.25 29.24 2.06
CA ALA A 92 -57.42 28.61 1.44
C ALA A 92 -58.71 28.73 2.27
N ARG A 93 -59.48 29.79 1.98
CA ARG A 93 -60.89 29.76 1.57
C ARG A 93 -61.74 28.55 2.01
N ALA A 94 -62.78 28.79 2.82
CA ALA A 94 -64.18 28.79 2.37
C ALA A 94 -65.18 28.86 3.53
N GLY A 95 -66.19 29.71 3.35
CA GLY A 95 -67.53 29.50 3.89
C GLY A 95 -67.89 30.35 5.09
N MET A 96 -68.62 31.44 4.85
CA MET A 96 -69.93 31.65 5.49
C MET A 96 -70.68 32.84 4.90
N ALA A 97 -71.92 32.53 4.52
CA ALA A 97 -73.14 33.33 4.59
C ALA A 97 -73.20 34.72 3.92
N ALA A 98 -74.19 34.80 3.03
CA ALA A 98 -74.77 36.00 2.45
C ALA A 98 -75.20 37.03 3.51
N SER A 99 -74.99 38.31 3.19
CA SER A 99 -75.93 39.40 3.46
C SER A 99 -75.58 40.57 2.55
N GLY A 100 -76.59 41.04 1.82
CA GLY A 100 -76.44 42.04 0.77
C GLY A 100 -76.08 43.42 1.31
N MET A 101 -75.41 44.19 0.45
CA MET A 101 -75.53 45.64 0.48
C MET A 101 -75.34 46.16 -0.95
N GLN A 102 -76.35 46.87 -1.42
CA GLN A 102 -76.48 47.49 -2.73
C GLN A 102 -75.32 48.47 -3.02
N MET A 103 -74.82 48.46 -4.26
CA MET A 103 -73.91 49.50 -4.76
C MET A 103 -74.65 50.84 -4.99
N PRO A 104 -74.10 51.99 -4.59
CA PRO A 104 -74.39 53.25 -5.27
C PRO A 104 -73.45 53.39 -6.47
N VAL A 105 -74.02 53.63 -7.65
CA VAL A 105 -73.31 53.95 -8.90
C VAL A 105 -72.63 55.33 -8.77
N PRO A 106 -71.29 55.45 -8.84
CA PRO A 106 -70.67 56.74 -9.08
C PRO A 106 -70.58 57.00 -10.59
N THR A 107 -71.19 58.11 -10.96
CA THR A 107 -71.35 58.64 -12.31
C THR A 107 -70.01 58.91 -13.00
N LYS A 108 -69.96 58.66 -14.32
CA LYS A 108 -68.82 59.00 -15.19
C LYS A 108 -68.52 60.50 -15.11
N ARG A 109 -67.43 60.88 -14.44
CA ARG A 109 -66.75 62.16 -14.69
C ARG A 109 -65.42 61.91 -15.39
N LYS A 110 -65.39 62.19 -16.69
CA LYS A 110 -64.16 62.33 -17.49
C LYS A 110 -63.32 63.45 -16.89
N ARG A 111 -62.37 63.13 -16.01
CA ARG A 111 -61.25 64.03 -15.72
C ARG A 111 -60.19 63.80 -16.78
N ARG A 112 -60.09 64.75 -17.73
CA ARG A 112 -58.98 64.83 -18.68
C ARG A 112 -57.70 64.99 -17.86
N MET A 113 -56.82 63.98 -17.88
CA MET A 113 -55.51 64.08 -17.25
C MET A 113 -54.71 65.20 -17.93
N SER A 114 -54.27 66.15 -17.10
CA SER A 114 -53.36 67.23 -17.44
C SER A 114 -52.00 66.67 -17.89
N GLY A 115 -51.34 67.37 -18.82
CA GLY A 115 -50.08 66.96 -19.49
C GLY A 115 -48.91 66.62 -18.55
N MET A 116 -48.97 67.01 -17.27
CA MET A 116 -47.98 66.64 -16.26
C MET A 116 -47.94 65.14 -15.97
N ALA A 117 -49.04 64.42 -16.15
CA ALA A 117 -49.10 62.98 -15.89
C ALA A 117 -48.39 62.13 -16.97
N TRP A 118 -48.26 62.64 -18.20
CA TRP A 118 -47.50 61.97 -19.26
C TRP A 118 -45.98 62.04 -19.03
N ILE A 119 -45.49 63.06 -18.31
CA ILE A 119 -44.07 63.17 -17.95
C ILE A 119 -43.68 62.06 -16.97
N PHE A 120 -44.54 61.73 -16.00
CA PHE A 120 -44.27 60.62 -15.07
C PHE A 120 -44.32 59.25 -15.76
N VAL A 121 -45.20 59.06 -16.75
CA VAL A 121 -45.23 57.82 -17.55
C VAL A 121 -43.97 57.69 -18.41
N ALA A 122 -43.49 58.79 -19.03
CA ALA A 122 -42.27 58.77 -19.82
C ALA A 122 -41.01 58.53 -18.97
N LEU A 123 -40.92 59.13 -17.78
CA LEU A 123 -39.82 58.90 -16.83
C LEU A 123 -39.80 57.46 -16.32
N LEU A 124 -40.97 56.87 -16.05
CA LEU A 124 -41.08 55.49 -15.57
C LEU A 124 -40.67 54.49 -16.66
N VAL A 125 -40.99 54.75 -17.94
CA VAL A 125 -40.51 53.94 -19.07
C VAL A 125 -38.99 54.09 -19.27
N PHE A 126 -38.43 55.29 -19.08
CA PHE A 126 -36.99 55.53 -19.19
C PHE A 126 -36.17 54.82 -18.09
N PHE A 127 -36.66 54.82 -16.84
CA PHE A 127 -35.98 54.13 -15.74
C PHE A 127 -36.14 52.60 -15.77
N ILE A 128 -37.23 52.07 -16.32
CA ILE A 128 -37.37 50.62 -16.55
C ILE A 128 -36.45 50.15 -17.70
N GLY A 129 -36.17 50.99 -18.70
CA GLY A 129 -35.24 50.67 -19.78
C GLY A 129 -33.77 50.58 -19.35
N ALA A 130 -33.34 51.39 -18.37
CA ALA A 130 -31.94 51.45 -17.93
C ALA A 130 -31.49 50.19 -17.15
N ALA A 131 -32.40 49.53 -16.42
CA ALA A 131 -32.09 48.29 -15.70
C ALA A 131 -31.98 47.06 -16.62
N ALA A 132 -32.60 47.09 -17.81
CA ALA A 132 -32.55 45.98 -18.77
C ALA A 132 -31.27 45.99 -19.63
N PHE A 133 -30.56 47.12 -19.74
CA PHE A 133 -29.41 47.24 -20.64
C PHE A 133 -28.06 46.81 -20.02
N THR A 134 -27.94 46.79 -18.68
CA THR A 134 -26.71 46.30 -18.02
C THR A 134 -26.63 44.78 -17.95
N ALA A 135 -27.73 44.07 -18.19
CA ALA A 135 -27.77 42.61 -18.23
C ALA A 135 -27.26 42.01 -19.55
N ILE A 136 -27.12 42.79 -20.62
CA ILE A 136 -26.76 42.29 -21.97
C ILE A 136 -25.24 42.33 -22.23
N ILE A 137 -24.46 43.06 -21.43
CA ILE A 137 -22.98 43.12 -21.53
C ILE A 137 -22.30 42.55 -20.27
N THR A 138 -22.92 41.58 -19.60
CA THR A 138 -22.08 40.61 -18.89
C THR A 138 -21.60 39.63 -19.97
N PRO A 139 -20.30 39.61 -20.34
CA PRO A 139 -19.82 38.48 -21.10
C PRO A 139 -20.16 37.27 -20.24
N ILE A 140 -21.03 36.40 -20.75
CA ILE A 140 -21.22 35.08 -20.19
C ILE A 140 -19.82 34.48 -20.29
N ARG A 141 -19.04 34.61 -19.21
CA ARG A 141 -17.93 33.71 -18.92
C ARG A 141 -18.63 32.39 -18.69
N HIS A 142 -19.01 31.73 -19.79
CA HIS A 142 -19.13 30.30 -19.79
C HIS A 142 -17.84 29.87 -19.15
N ASN A 143 -17.98 29.26 -17.98
CA ASN A 143 -16.92 28.61 -17.26
C ASN A 143 -16.45 27.47 -18.16
N ILE A 144 -15.78 27.81 -19.26
CA ILE A 144 -14.97 26.93 -20.05
C ILE A 144 -13.85 26.62 -19.08
N ARG A 145 -14.10 25.63 -18.22
CA ARG A 145 -13.05 24.77 -17.71
C ARG A 145 -12.34 24.33 -18.97
N THR A 146 -11.24 25.03 -19.29
CA THR A 146 -10.24 24.49 -20.17
C THR A 146 -9.79 23.24 -19.45
N VAL A 147 -10.41 22.11 -19.81
CA VAL A 147 -9.86 20.80 -19.52
C VAL A 147 -8.53 20.86 -20.25
N ARG A 148 -7.47 21.25 -19.54
CA ARG A 148 -6.11 20.98 -19.98
C ARG A 148 -6.11 19.48 -20.16
N MET A 149 -6.29 19.05 -21.41
CA MET A 149 -5.98 17.70 -21.81
C MET A 149 -4.46 17.62 -21.68
N THR A 150 -3.99 17.37 -20.46
CA THR A 150 -2.64 16.90 -20.23
C THR A 150 -2.50 15.65 -21.07
N ALA A 151 -1.57 15.67 -22.03
CA ALA A 151 -1.22 14.49 -22.79
C ALA A 151 -1.03 13.33 -21.79
N PRO A 152 -1.54 12.12 -22.10
CA PRO A 152 -1.35 10.98 -21.21
C PRO A 152 0.15 10.82 -20.96
N ALA A 153 0.54 10.70 -19.69
CA ALA A 153 1.93 10.46 -19.33
C ALA A 153 2.41 9.22 -20.08
N LYS A 154 3.59 9.32 -20.71
CA LYS A 154 4.23 8.19 -21.40
C LYS A 154 4.35 7.02 -20.41
N PRO A 155 3.97 5.79 -20.78
CA PRO A 155 4.08 4.65 -19.87
C PRO A 155 5.54 4.41 -19.53
N LYS A 156 5.87 4.40 -18.22
CA LYS A 156 7.21 4.11 -17.70
C LYS A 156 7.45 2.59 -17.71
N SER A 157 8.68 2.19 -18.01
CA SER A 157 9.10 0.79 -17.90
C SER A 157 9.42 0.41 -16.45
N PHE A 158 9.19 -0.85 -16.09
CA PHE A 158 9.39 -1.38 -14.73
C PHE A 158 10.37 -2.55 -14.72
N VAL A 159 11.12 -2.66 -13.62
CA VAL A 159 12.08 -3.75 -13.38
C VAL A 159 11.84 -4.53 -12.09
N GLY A 160 10.99 -4.04 -11.18
CA GLY A 160 10.65 -4.71 -9.93
C GLY A 160 11.70 -4.58 -8.83
N VAL A 161 12.12 -3.33 -8.57
CA VAL A 161 12.96 -2.98 -7.43
C VAL A 161 12.27 -1.89 -6.61
N ASP A 162 12.53 -1.91 -5.31
CA ASP A 162 11.99 -0.95 -4.35
C ASP A 162 12.86 0.30 -4.28
N GLY A 163 12.34 1.38 -4.88
CA GLY A 163 12.99 2.67 -4.92
C GLY A 163 14.26 2.70 -5.77
N PHE A 164 14.80 3.90 -5.91
CA PHE A 164 16.13 4.17 -6.40
C PHE A 164 16.66 5.33 -5.58
N ASP A 165 17.90 5.24 -5.14
CA ASP A 165 18.57 6.30 -4.40
C ASP A 165 19.95 6.52 -5.02
N THR A 166 20.43 7.75 -5.06
CA THR A 166 21.82 8.01 -5.46
C THR A 166 22.76 7.39 -4.43
N ALA A 167 23.74 6.61 -4.89
CA ALA A 167 24.70 5.96 -3.98
C ALA A 167 25.55 6.98 -3.22
N ASP A 168 25.95 6.65 -1.99
CA ASP A 168 26.73 7.55 -1.11
C ASP A 168 28.07 7.99 -1.71
N ASP A 169 28.66 7.16 -2.56
CA ASP A 169 29.91 7.44 -3.28
C ASP A 169 29.70 8.10 -4.65
N GLU A 170 28.45 8.47 -4.97
CA GLU A 170 28.00 9.06 -6.23
C GLU A 170 28.42 8.24 -7.48
N SER A 171 28.72 6.94 -7.30
CA SER A 171 29.18 6.08 -8.39
C SER A 171 28.04 5.58 -9.29
N GLY A 172 26.80 5.77 -8.86
CA GLY A 172 25.59 5.37 -9.57
C GLY A 172 24.37 5.39 -8.67
N VAL A 173 23.43 4.46 -8.92
CA VAL A 173 22.13 4.41 -8.24
C VAL A 173 21.95 3.06 -7.56
N THR A 174 21.60 3.07 -6.29
CA THR A 174 21.26 1.88 -5.50
C THR A 174 19.75 1.72 -5.37
N PHE A 175 19.30 0.56 -4.86
CA PHE A 175 17.90 0.28 -4.56
C PHE A 175 17.78 -0.61 -3.34
N ASN A 176 16.66 -0.50 -2.63
CA ASN A 176 16.50 -1.07 -1.30
C ASN A 176 16.25 -2.57 -1.34
N SER A 177 15.45 -3.06 -2.29
CA SER A 177 15.23 -4.49 -2.45
C SER A 177 14.77 -4.87 -3.85
N VAL A 178 14.89 -6.15 -4.19
CA VAL A 178 14.14 -6.73 -5.31
C VAL A 178 12.77 -7.18 -4.83
N GLU A 179 11.73 -6.72 -5.52
CA GLU A 179 10.34 -6.91 -5.13
C GLU A 179 9.83 -8.34 -5.43
N ALA A 180 8.62 -8.49 -5.98
CA ALA A 180 8.00 -9.77 -6.28
C ALA A 180 8.94 -10.75 -7.01
N PRO A 181 8.76 -12.06 -6.77
CA PRO A 181 9.33 -13.10 -7.62
C PRO A 181 8.98 -12.90 -9.10
N ASP A 182 9.88 -13.39 -9.96
CA ASP A 182 9.72 -13.41 -11.42
C ASP A 182 9.70 -12.03 -12.09
N THR A 183 10.00 -10.97 -11.34
CA THR A 183 10.25 -9.64 -11.89
C THR A 183 11.55 -9.61 -12.71
N PRO A 184 11.75 -8.62 -13.58
CA PRO A 184 12.98 -8.50 -14.36
C PRO A 184 14.26 -8.47 -13.51
N ALA A 185 14.26 -7.71 -12.40
CA ALA A 185 15.39 -7.64 -11.49
C ALA A 185 15.65 -8.98 -10.77
N ASP A 186 14.59 -9.67 -10.34
CA ASP A 186 14.68 -11.00 -9.72
C ASP A 186 15.30 -12.03 -10.67
N LYS A 187 14.79 -12.09 -11.90
CA LYS A 187 15.31 -12.98 -12.95
C LYS A 187 16.75 -12.66 -13.35
N ALA A 188 17.14 -11.39 -13.25
CA ALA A 188 18.48 -10.92 -13.53
C ALA A 188 19.48 -11.20 -12.39
N GLY A 189 19.02 -11.70 -11.25
CA GLY A 189 19.85 -12.00 -10.08
C GLY A 189 20.37 -10.74 -9.37
N LEU A 190 19.72 -9.61 -9.58
CA LEU A 190 19.95 -8.39 -8.81
C LEU A 190 19.48 -8.59 -7.36
N VAL A 191 20.06 -7.82 -6.44
CA VAL A 191 19.71 -7.84 -5.02
C VAL A 191 19.83 -6.43 -4.46
N GLY A 192 19.05 -6.10 -3.42
CA GLY A 192 19.15 -4.80 -2.75
C GLY A 192 20.58 -4.47 -2.35
N GLY A 193 20.93 -3.18 -2.51
CA GLY A 193 22.28 -2.65 -2.29
C GLY A 193 23.25 -2.82 -3.47
N ASP A 194 22.82 -3.39 -4.61
CA ASP A 194 23.59 -3.29 -5.84
C ASP A 194 23.59 -1.83 -6.36
N ILE A 195 24.73 -1.33 -6.83
CA ILE A 195 24.84 0.03 -7.38
C ILE A 195 24.86 -0.06 -8.91
N ILE A 196 23.80 0.37 -9.57
CA ILE A 196 23.70 0.45 -11.03
C ILE A 196 24.54 1.62 -11.53
N THR A 197 25.48 1.34 -12.42
CA THR A 197 26.43 2.32 -12.98
C THR A 197 26.21 2.56 -14.48
N SER A 198 25.61 1.60 -15.18
CA SER A 198 25.22 1.77 -16.59
C SER A 198 23.92 1.03 -16.92
N TRP A 199 23.15 1.65 -17.82
CA TRP A 199 21.91 1.16 -18.38
C TRP A 199 21.95 1.27 -19.91
N ASP A 200 22.01 0.12 -20.58
CA ASP A 200 22.09 0.01 -22.05
C ASP A 200 23.22 0.86 -22.66
N GLY A 201 24.40 0.80 -22.03
CA GLY A 201 25.59 1.57 -22.41
C GLY A 201 25.54 3.05 -22.02
N THR A 202 24.44 3.54 -21.45
CA THR A 202 24.35 4.89 -20.89
C THR A 202 24.80 4.89 -19.43
N GLN A 203 25.70 5.77 -19.04
CA GLN A 203 26.12 5.89 -17.64
C GLN A 203 24.96 6.42 -16.79
N VAL A 204 24.77 5.84 -15.59
CA VAL A 204 23.78 6.29 -14.60
C VAL A 204 24.53 6.87 -13.41
N ARG A 205 24.20 8.12 -13.03
CA ARG A 205 24.88 8.85 -11.94
C ARG A 205 23.97 9.09 -10.74
N ASP A 206 22.68 9.31 -10.98
CA ASP A 206 21.72 9.70 -9.96
C ASP A 206 20.31 9.15 -10.26
N GLU A 207 19.44 9.23 -9.25
CA GLU A 207 18.06 8.75 -9.30
C GLU A 207 17.26 9.37 -10.45
N ASP A 208 17.42 10.69 -10.68
CA ASP A 208 16.70 11.43 -11.73
C ASP A 208 17.02 10.88 -13.12
N GLN A 209 18.31 10.64 -13.38
CA GLN A 209 18.77 10.05 -14.63
C GLN A 209 18.23 8.62 -14.79
N MET A 210 18.22 7.82 -13.73
CA MET A 210 17.63 6.48 -13.76
C MET A 210 16.13 6.52 -14.07
N ALA A 211 15.40 7.46 -13.47
CA ALA A 211 13.97 7.65 -13.71
C ALA A 211 13.68 8.06 -15.16
N GLU A 212 14.50 8.93 -15.75
CA GLU A 212 14.42 9.30 -17.16
C GLU A 212 14.68 8.09 -18.08
N LEU A 213 15.73 7.31 -17.79
CA LEU A 213 16.09 6.12 -18.56
C LEU A 213 14.96 5.08 -18.56
N LEU A 214 14.34 4.83 -17.41
CA LEU A 214 13.18 3.95 -17.30
C LEU A 214 11.95 4.48 -18.07
N THR A 215 11.79 5.80 -18.16
CA THR A 215 10.69 6.43 -18.92
C THR A 215 10.93 6.35 -20.43
N ASN A 216 12.21 6.35 -20.85
CA ASN A 216 12.60 6.33 -22.25
C ASN A 216 12.85 4.93 -22.81
N THR A 217 13.12 3.95 -21.94
CA THR A 217 13.27 2.54 -22.31
C THR A 217 11.92 1.95 -22.72
N PRO A 218 11.78 1.39 -23.95
CA PRO A 218 10.56 0.70 -24.35
C PRO A 218 10.26 -0.49 -23.44
N ILE A 219 8.98 -0.70 -23.15
CA ILE A 219 8.50 -1.92 -22.48
C ILE A 219 8.81 -3.13 -23.36
N GLY A 220 9.30 -4.22 -22.74
CA GLY A 220 9.70 -5.44 -23.43
C GLY A 220 11.09 -5.39 -24.05
N LYS A 221 11.82 -4.27 -23.89
CA LYS A 221 13.22 -4.17 -24.33
C LYS A 221 14.11 -4.91 -23.33
N THR A 222 14.99 -5.76 -23.85
CA THR A 222 16.13 -6.29 -23.09
C THR A 222 17.22 -5.22 -23.02
N VAL A 223 17.66 -4.90 -21.80
CA VAL A 223 18.69 -3.91 -21.52
C VAL A 223 19.88 -4.57 -20.82
N ASP A 224 21.07 -4.08 -21.14
CA ASP A 224 22.32 -4.46 -20.47
C ASP A 224 22.54 -3.55 -19.28
N VAL A 225 22.72 -4.14 -18.10
CA VAL A 225 22.89 -3.41 -16.85
C VAL A 225 24.26 -3.71 -16.29
N GLU A 226 25.09 -2.68 -16.11
CA GLU A 226 26.35 -2.78 -15.37
C GLU A 226 26.16 -2.25 -13.96
N TYR A 227 26.62 -3.02 -12.98
CA TYR A 227 26.43 -2.71 -11.58
C TYR A 227 27.64 -3.10 -10.74
N LEU A 228 27.76 -2.50 -9.55
CA LEU A 228 28.73 -2.86 -8.53
C LEU A 228 28.05 -3.70 -7.46
N ARG A 229 28.72 -4.78 -7.07
CA ARG A 229 28.34 -5.61 -5.93
C ARG A 229 29.60 -5.92 -5.13
N ASP A 230 29.63 -5.51 -3.86
CA ASP A 230 30.79 -5.67 -2.98
C ASP A 230 32.09 -5.05 -3.56
N GLY A 231 31.95 -3.96 -4.32
CA GLY A 231 33.04 -3.27 -5.02
C GLY A 231 33.48 -3.93 -6.33
N GLU A 232 32.89 -5.05 -6.74
CA GLU A 232 33.18 -5.72 -8.01
C GLU A 232 32.20 -5.29 -9.10
N LYS A 233 32.71 -4.99 -10.30
CA LYS A 233 31.88 -4.73 -11.49
C LYS A 233 31.28 -6.03 -12.03
N LYS A 234 29.97 -6.02 -12.26
CA LYS A 234 29.19 -7.13 -12.82
C LYS A 234 28.25 -6.61 -13.89
N THR A 235 27.82 -7.52 -14.76
CA THR A 235 26.90 -7.21 -15.84
C THR A 235 25.79 -8.25 -15.86
N THR A 236 24.55 -7.79 -16.06
CA THR A 236 23.40 -8.67 -16.24
C THR A 236 22.49 -8.13 -17.35
N LYS A 237 21.57 -8.95 -17.83
CA LYS A 237 20.56 -8.56 -18.81
C LYS A 237 19.19 -8.73 -18.20
N LEU A 238 18.32 -7.74 -18.36
CA LEU A 238 16.94 -7.82 -17.93
C LEU A 238 16.01 -7.30 -19.01
N THR A 239 14.78 -7.80 -19.03
CA THR A 239 13.76 -7.35 -19.99
C THR A 239 12.71 -6.54 -19.25
N THR A 240 12.55 -5.27 -19.61
CA THR A 240 11.60 -4.39 -18.94
C THR A 240 10.16 -4.83 -19.15
N ILE A 241 9.29 -4.55 -18.18
CA ILE A 241 7.87 -4.89 -18.25
C ILE A 241 6.99 -3.65 -18.07
N ALA A 242 5.71 -3.80 -18.39
CA ALA A 242 4.71 -2.78 -18.11
C ALA A 242 4.32 -2.78 -16.62
N GLN A 243 3.84 -1.64 -16.14
CA GLN A 243 3.38 -1.51 -14.75
C GLN A 243 2.20 -2.44 -14.42
N ASP A 244 1.32 -2.71 -15.38
CA ASP A 244 0.20 -3.63 -15.15
C ASP A 244 0.66 -5.08 -15.03
N GLU A 245 1.66 -5.50 -15.81
CA GLU A 245 2.31 -6.80 -15.66
C GLU A 245 2.99 -6.92 -14.30
N PHE A 246 3.77 -5.91 -13.89
CA PHE A 246 4.38 -5.86 -12.56
C PHE A 246 3.34 -6.00 -11.44
N ARG A 247 2.25 -5.24 -11.51
CA ARG A 247 1.14 -5.34 -10.53
C ARG A 247 0.49 -6.71 -10.51
N ARG A 248 0.44 -7.43 -11.64
CA ARG A 248 -0.08 -8.82 -11.66
C ARG A 248 0.86 -9.76 -10.92
N LEU A 249 2.18 -9.63 -11.12
CA LEU A 249 3.18 -10.40 -10.39
C LEU A 249 3.06 -10.17 -8.88
N GLU A 250 3.02 -8.91 -8.44
CA GLU A 250 2.89 -8.53 -7.03
C GLU A 250 1.59 -9.09 -6.41
N ASN A 251 0.45 -8.87 -7.06
CA ASN A 251 -0.83 -9.40 -6.59
C ASN A 251 -0.86 -10.94 -6.54
N SER A 252 -0.16 -11.61 -7.46
CA SER A 252 -0.05 -13.06 -7.44
C SER A 252 0.82 -13.55 -6.29
N PHE A 253 1.90 -12.83 -5.99
CA PHE A 253 2.79 -13.12 -4.87
C PHE A 253 2.08 -12.96 -3.54
N GLN A 254 1.37 -11.86 -3.32
CA GLN A 254 0.63 -11.63 -2.07
C GLN A 254 -0.48 -12.64 -1.77
N LYS A 255 -0.93 -13.42 -2.76
CA LYS A 255 -1.95 -14.47 -2.60
C LYS A 255 -1.36 -15.87 -2.38
N ARG A 256 -0.04 -16.01 -2.52
CA ARG A 256 0.66 -17.29 -2.35
C ARG A 256 0.97 -17.55 -0.88
N ALA A 257 1.33 -18.79 -0.55
CA ALA A 257 1.76 -19.14 0.81
C ALA A 257 3.13 -18.52 1.12
N GLU A 258 3.96 -18.39 0.07
CA GLU A 258 5.10 -17.47 -0.02
C GLU A 258 4.59 -16.03 0.14
N GLY A 259 5.00 -15.34 1.20
CA GLY A 259 4.49 -14.02 1.60
C GLY A 259 4.26 -13.92 3.12
N LEU A 260 4.16 -15.06 3.81
CA LEU A 260 3.82 -15.16 5.24
C LEU A 260 4.97 -15.63 6.12
N GLY A 261 6.20 -15.69 5.59
CA GLY A 261 7.38 -16.09 6.34
C GLY A 261 7.65 -15.14 7.52
N GLN A 262 7.97 -15.71 8.68
CA GLN A 262 8.42 -14.96 9.85
C GLN A 262 9.83 -15.37 10.30
N PHE A 263 10.62 -14.38 10.71
CA PHE A 263 11.96 -14.56 11.26
C PHE A 263 12.05 -14.19 12.74
N GLY A 264 11.45 -13.06 13.15
CA GLY A 264 11.36 -12.64 14.56
C GLY A 264 12.46 -11.70 15.00
N TYR A 265 12.51 -10.51 14.42
CA TYR A 265 13.36 -9.40 14.82
C TYR A 265 12.51 -8.12 14.90
N ASP A 266 13.03 -7.11 15.58
CA ASP A 266 12.35 -5.82 15.78
C ASP A 266 13.07 -4.70 15.03
N ARG A 267 14.36 -4.49 15.35
CA ARG A 267 15.20 -3.48 14.71
C ARG A 267 16.43 -4.10 14.11
N VAL A 268 16.76 -3.62 12.92
CA VAL A 268 17.94 -3.98 12.15
C VAL A 268 18.57 -2.73 11.56
N GLU A 269 19.87 -2.80 11.30
CA GLU A 269 20.64 -1.70 10.73
C GLU A 269 21.57 -2.22 9.64
N GLN A 270 21.70 -1.49 8.54
CA GLN A 270 22.72 -1.78 7.54
C GLN A 270 24.09 -1.39 8.09
N VAL A 271 25.04 -2.31 8.03
CA VAL A 271 26.40 -2.08 8.49
C VAL A 271 27.41 -2.57 7.45
N GLU A 272 28.48 -1.81 7.25
CA GLU A 272 29.64 -2.29 6.50
C GLU A 272 30.47 -3.21 7.39
N ILE A 273 30.91 -4.34 6.86
CA ILE A 273 31.73 -5.29 7.60
C ILE A 273 33.18 -4.79 7.60
N PRO A 274 33.77 -4.51 8.79
CA PRO A 274 35.10 -3.92 8.87
C PRO A 274 36.17 -4.69 8.09
N GLY A 275 37.00 -3.96 7.36
CA GLY A 275 38.06 -4.54 6.53
C GLY A 275 37.57 -5.17 5.22
N THR A 276 36.30 -4.97 4.87
CA THR A 276 35.70 -5.41 3.61
C THR A 276 34.87 -4.29 2.99
N LYS A 277 34.41 -4.47 1.74
CA LYS A 277 33.41 -3.60 1.10
C LYS A 277 32.01 -4.23 1.08
N ILE A 278 31.77 -5.19 1.97
CA ILE A 278 30.53 -5.96 2.02
C ILE A 278 29.64 -5.31 3.08
N HIS A 279 28.42 -5.00 2.68
CA HIS A 279 27.37 -4.63 3.61
C HIS A 279 26.62 -5.87 4.08
N GLY A 280 26.16 -5.83 5.33
CA GLY A 280 25.24 -6.79 5.90
C GLY A 280 24.21 -6.08 6.77
N VAL A 281 23.31 -6.85 7.37
CA VAL A 281 22.24 -6.33 8.22
C VAL A 281 22.45 -6.81 9.65
N ARG A 282 22.77 -5.89 10.56
CA ARG A 282 22.95 -6.16 11.99
C ARG A 282 21.59 -6.27 12.68
N PHE A 283 21.42 -7.27 13.53
CA PHE A 283 20.26 -7.37 14.42
C PHE A 283 20.50 -6.63 15.73
N ASP A 284 19.75 -5.55 15.96
CA ASP A 284 19.78 -4.85 17.25
C ASP A 284 18.94 -5.58 18.29
N ARG A 285 17.86 -6.22 17.85
CA ARG A 285 16.96 -6.96 18.73
C ARG A 285 16.33 -8.17 18.03
N ILE A 286 16.58 -9.34 18.61
CA ILE A 286 15.91 -10.59 18.29
C ILE A 286 14.73 -10.79 19.26
N LEU A 287 13.58 -11.19 18.72
CA LEU A 287 12.38 -11.42 19.53
C LEU A 287 12.41 -12.83 20.14
N PRO A 288 12.14 -12.98 21.45
CA PRO A 288 12.21 -14.27 22.12
C PRO A 288 11.15 -15.25 21.62
N ASN A 289 11.47 -16.54 21.63
CA ASN A 289 10.61 -17.64 21.19
C ASN A 289 10.14 -17.52 19.73
N ARG A 290 10.91 -16.82 18.89
CA ARG A 290 10.67 -16.70 17.45
C ARG A 290 11.69 -17.51 16.64
N PRO A 291 11.46 -17.77 15.34
CA PRO A 291 12.36 -18.58 14.51
C PRO A 291 13.85 -18.26 14.62
N ALA A 292 14.23 -16.98 14.58
CA ALA A 292 15.62 -16.54 14.69
C ALA A 292 16.23 -16.88 16.07
N ASP A 293 15.49 -16.59 17.14
CA ASP A 293 15.89 -16.90 18.53
C ASP A 293 16.06 -18.41 18.75
N LEU A 294 15.08 -19.19 18.30
CA LEU A 294 15.10 -20.66 18.42
C LEU A 294 16.25 -21.29 17.61
N ALA A 295 16.68 -20.65 16.53
CA ALA A 295 17.83 -21.08 15.73
C ALA A 295 19.18 -20.61 16.32
N GLY A 296 19.17 -19.80 17.38
CA GLY A 296 20.36 -19.32 18.06
C GLY A 296 21.01 -18.09 17.41
N ILE A 297 20.25 -17.32 16.62
CA ILE A 297 20.65 -15.98 16.17
C ILE A 297 20.57 -15.03 17.37
N LYS A 298 21.58 -14.16 17.50
CA LYS A 298 21.75 -13.28 18.65
C LYS A 298 21.74 -11.83 18.23
N GLN A 299 21.46 -10.96 19.19
CA GLN A 299 21.73 -9.53 19.05
C GLN A 299 23.21 -9.31 18.70
N GLY A 300 23.47 -8.38 17.78
CA GLY A 300 24.79 -8.07 17.24
C GLY A 300 25.23 -8.97 16.08
N ASP A 301 24.51 -10.07 15.77
CA ASP A 301 24.77 -10.84 14.56
C ASP A 301 24.49 -9.98 13.32
N ILE A 302 25.39 -10.04 12.34
CA ILE A 302 25.23 -9.36 11.06
C ILE A 302 24.91 -10.41 10.00
N VAL A 303 23.67 -10.43 9.48
CA VAL A 303 23.33 -11.33 8.37
C VAL A 303 23.91 -10.83 7.06
N ILE A 304 24.58 -11.73 6.35
CA ILE A 304 25.21 -11.47 5.04
C ILE A 304 24.61 -12.30 3.92
N LYS A 305 23.90 -13.38 4.26
CA LYS A 305 23.24 -14.26 3.28
C LYS A 305 21.99 -14.90 3.87
N PHE A 306 20.94 -14.97 3.07
CA PHE A 306 19.70 -15.68 3.37
C PHE A 306 19.41 -16.68 2.23
N GLY A 307 19.56 -17.96 2.52
CA GLY A 307 19.58 -19.03 1.52
C GLY A 307 20.75 -18.82 0.55
N ASP A 308 20.43 -18.70 -0.74
CA ASP A 308 21.42 -18.43 -1.79
C ASP A 308 21.56 -16.94 -2.12
N THR A 309 20.84 -16.07 -1.42
CA THR A 309 20.82 -14.64 -1.70
C THR A 309 21.72 -13.88 -0.74
N PRO A 310 22.67 -13.07 -1.21
CA PRO A 310 23.37 -12.10 -0.38
C PRO A 310 22.40 -11.03 0.17
N ILE A 311 22.61 -10.59 1.41
CA ILE A 311 21.79 -9.59 2.09
C ILE A 311 22.66 -8.38 2.42
N ARG A 312 22.31 -7.21 1.87
CA ARG A 312 23.04 -5.95 2.10
C ARG A 312 22.18 -4.87 2.75
N THR A 313 20.87 -4.93 2.54
CA THR A 313 19.91 -3.92 3.02
C THR A 313 18.82 -4.58 3.89
N PRO A 314 18.26 -3.85 4.87
CA PRO A 314 17.15 -4.32 5.70
C PRO A 314 15.92 -4.76 4.91
N GLU A 315 15.59 -4.02 3.85
CA GLU A 315 14.42 -4.25 3.00
C GLU A 315 14.59 -5.56 2.23
N GLU A 316 15.78 -5.82 1.69
CA GLU A 316 16.12 -7.07 1.02
C GLU A 316 15.98 -8.26 1.98
N LEU A 317 16.49 -8.15 3.22
CA LEU A 317 16.29 -9.18 4.24
C LEU A 317 14.80 -9.44 4.47
N SER A 318 14.01 -8.37 4.65
CA SER A 318 12.58 -8.48 4.90
C SER A 318 11.85 -9.17 3.73
N MET A 319 12.24 -8.85 2.49
CA MET A 319 11.68 -9.44 1.29
C MET A 319 12.05 -10.92 1.15
N ARG A 320 13.29 -11.30 1.44
CA ARG A 320 13.71 -12.72 1.43
C ARG A 320 13.01 -13.54 2.51
N VAL A 321 12.84 -12.98 3.71
CA VAL A 321 12.06 -13.61 4.79
C VAL A 321 10.62 -13.83 4.37
N LYS A 322 9.95 -12.80 3.81
CA LYS A 322 8.56 -12.91 3.34
C LYS A 322 8.42 -13.96 2.24
N ARG A 323 9.35 -14.00 1.29
CA ARG A 323 9.37 -14.96 0.16
C ARG A 323 9.63 -16.40 0.59
N ALA A 324 10.19 -16.63 1.78
CA ALA A 324 10.42 -17.98 2.27
C ALA A 324 9.11 -18.69 2.65
N LEU A 325 9.01 -19.96 2.30
CA LEU A 325 7.86 -20.79 2.65
C LEU A 325 7.78 -20.97 4.17
N PRO A 326 6.63 -20.73 4.82
CA PRO A 326 6.45 -21.05 6.22
C PRO A 326 6.78 -22.52 6.51
N TYR A 327 7.43 -22.78 7.65
CA TYR A 327 7.93 -24.07 8.11
C TYR A 327 9.06 -24.70 7.29
N SER A 328 9.48 -24.09 6.18
CA SER A 328 10.70 -24.47 5.48
C SER A 328 11.94 -24.11 6.31
N THR A 329 13.06 -24.79 6.05
CA THR A 329 14.35 -24.45 6.66
C THR A 329 15.19 -23.69 5.65
N VAL A 330 15.68 -22.53 6.03
CA VAL A 330 16.58 -21.69 5.21
C VAL A 330 17.90 -21.52 5.95
N THR A 331 19.01 -21.71 5.25
CA THR A 331 20.34 -21.42 5.79
C THR A 331 20.57 -19.92 5.82
N VAL A 332 20.93 -19.39 6.99
CA VAL A 332 21.30 -17.98 7.17
C VAL A 332 22.78 -17.92 7.51
N GLU A 333 23.54 -17.12 6.76
CA GLU A 333 24.94 -16.87 7.06
C GLU A 333 25.07 -15.55 7.81
N VAL A 334 25.64 -15.60 9.01
CA VAL A 334 25.85 -14.44 9.87
C VAL A 334 27.33 -14.26 10.17
N MET A 335 27.75 -13.01 10.35
CA MET A 335 29.02 -12.64 10.95
C MET A 335 28.76 -12.35 12.43
N ARG A 336 29.44 -13.09 13.32
CA ARG A 336 29.31 -12.96 14.77
C ARG A 336 30.66 -12.63 15.38
N GLY A 337 30.69 -11.59 16.19
CA GLY A 337 31.87 -11.15 16.92
C GLY A 337 31.61 -9.77 17.52
N ASN A 338 32.62 -9.21 18.19
CA ASN A 338 32.51 -7.85 18.71
C ASN A 338 33.51 -7.02 17.93
N THR A 339 33.07 -6.06 17.13
CA THR A 339 33.95 -5.10 16.47
C THR A 339 34.22 -3.93 17.41
N GLY A 340 34.66 -4.19 18.64
CA GLY A 340 35.20 -3.17 19.57
C GLY A 340 34.33 -1.95 19.92
N GLU A 341 33.14 -1.80 19.36
CA GLU A 341 32.28 -0.63 19.53
C GLU A 341 31.14 -0.96 20.49
N THR A 342 31.50 -1.42 21.69
CA THR A 342 30.63 -1.20 22.83
C THR A 342 30.72 0.28 23.20
N VAL A 343 29.89 1.12 22.59
CA VAL A 343 29.50 2.36 23.27
C VAL A 343 28.59 1.92 24.40
N ALA A 344 29.17 1.74 25.58
CA ALA A 344 28.43 1.52 26.80
C ALA A 344 27.53 2.74 27.03
N GLU A 345 26.24 2.59 26.71
CA GLU A 345 25.22 3.53 27.14
C GLU A 345 25.11 3.41 28.67
N GLY A 346 25.81 4.31 29.38
CA GLY A 346 25.77 4.41 30.84
C GLY A 346 27.10 4.32 31.61
N ALA A 347 28.27 4.45 30.98
CA ALA A 347 29.52 4.56 31.73
C ALA A 347 29.81 6.01 32.13
N GLU A 348 29.77 6.28 33.43
CA GLU A 348 30.17 7.55 34.05
C GLU A 348 31.57 7.99 33.57
N GLU A 349 31.73 9.31 33.36
CA GLU A 349 32.99 9.94 32.97
C GLU A 349 34.10 9.61 33.99
N GLY A 350 35.11 8.83 33.60
CA GLY A 350 36.35 8.74 34.38
C GLY A 350 37.17 7.45 34.34
N ALA A 351 36.78 6.42 33.59
CA ALA A 351 37.59 5.20 33.48
C ALA A 351 38.38 5.13 32.16
N ASP A 352 39.67 4.83 32.27
CA ASP A 352 40.61 4.52 31.19
C ASP A 352 39.96 3.62 30.12
N LYS A 353 39.75 4.17 28.91
CA LYS A 353 39.17 3.44 27.77
C LYS A 353 40.25 2.52 27.20
N GLY A 354 40.55 1.44 27.93
CA GLY A 354 41.27 0.31 27.38
C GLY A 354 40.50 -0.18 26.15
N VAL A 355 41.10 -0.02 24.96
CA VAL A 355 40.58 -0.56 23.71
C VAL A 355 40.56 -2.08 23.86
N VAL A 356 39.41 -2.63 24.25
CA VAL A 356 39.20 -4.07 24.25
C VAL A 356 39.19 -4.47 22.77
N GLN A 357 40.30 -5.05 22.31
CA GLN A 357 40.37 -5.63 20.97
C GLN A 357 39.24 -6.65 20.86
N GLY A 358 38.20 -6.25 20.13
CA GLY A 358 37.01 -7.05 19.97
C GLY A 358 37.34 -8.37 19.26
N LYS A 359 36.59 -9.43 19.60
CA LYS A 359 36.77 -10.74 18.94
C LYS A 359 36.59 -10.56 17.42
N PRO A 360 37.48 -11.15 16.60
CA PRO A 360 37.32 -11.11 15.14
C PRO A 360 35.96 -11.68 14.73
N LEU A 361 35.36 -11.08 13.71
CA LEU A 361 34.08 -11.55 13.17
C LEU A 361 34.27 -12.95 12.57
N GLU A 362 33.53 -13.92 13.10
CA GLU A 362 33.48 -15.28 12.61
C GLU A 362 32.22 -15.49 11.76
N LYS A 363 32.38 -16.15 10.61
CA LYS A 363 31.25 -16.51 9.74
C LYS A 363 30.59 -17.80 10.23
N ILE A 364 29.30 -17.76 10.51
CA ILE A 364 28.51 -18.89 11.01
C ILE A 364 27.32 -19.15 10.09
N SER A 365 27.11 -20.42 9.71
CA SER A 365 25.92 -20.85 8.96
C SER A 365 24.90 -21.47 9.92
N ILE A 366 23.72 -20.86 10.00
CA ILE A 366 22.66 -21.23 10.94
C ILE A 366 21.43 -21.67 10.14
N PRO A 367 20.98 -22.93 10.23
CA PRO A 367 19.71 -23.35 9.65
C PRO A 367 18.54 -22.80 10.47
N VAL A 368 17.67 -22.02 9.85
CA VAL A 368 16.51 -21.39 10.51
C VAL A 368 15.22 -21.95 9.94
N LYS A 369 14.35 -22.46 10.81
CA LYS A 369 13.00 -22.90 10.43
C LYS A 369 12.03 -21.72 10.42
N ILE A 370 11.60 -21.31 9.24
CA ILE A 370 10.77 -20.10 9.04
C ILE A 370 9.40 -20.27 9.70
N GLY A 371 8.95 -19.22 10.41
CA GLY A 371 7.64 -19.18 11.05
C GLY A 371 6.52 -18.84 10.08
N LYS A 372 5.28 -18.88 10.56
CA LYS A 372 4.09 -18.43 9.83
C LYS A 372 3.50 -17.19 10.51
N GLN A 373 2.97 -16.26 9.71
CA GLN A 373 2.20 -15.12 10.20
C GLN A 373 1.04 -15.48 11.13
#